data_AF-A0A7K7BE76-F1
#
_entry.id   AF-A0A7K7BE76-F1
#
_cell.length_a   1.000
_cell.length_b   1.000
_cell.length_c   1.000
_cell.angle_alpha   90.00
_cell.angle_beta   90.00
_cell.angle_gamma   90.00
#
_symmetry.space_group_name_H-M   'P 1'
#
loop_
_entity.id
_entity.type
_entity.pdbx_description
1 polymer ?
#
loop_
_entity_poly.entity_id
_entity_poly.type
_entity_poly.pdbx_seq_one_letter_code
_entity_poly.pdbx_strand_id
1 'polypeptide(L)'
;QEADPQKAVSLLRKQWSLYSVTPLYRFSGAHLKEYARLLGAFIAAEKQKGLAVGEGVDLGVQVTFSSLPELRGGHRDQPAVLVQLSSRSSVSPKSSDEKLVWSGCFCCVAGEDFSENVPEDFTCLPLFLANGAESYLAMVGSWFQKTFDCHFCRLSISPLNLSWMAAMWTGCSVEKNACATELLFSVPCLPQPLDISYAIHPEDAKALWDTVQKTPGEITQEEVSLYMDCLYSHFHRHFKIHLSATKLVKVSTAIASAHCNGTIKFLQSKYLPGVLKLLTELAISQIQ
;
A
#
# COMPACT_ATOMS: atom_id res chain seq x y z
N GLN A 1 -15.09 19.55 -9.33
CA GLN A 1 -15.63 18.23 -8.98
C GLN A 1 -15.34 18.08 -7.49
N GLU A 2 -16.36 18.15 -6.64
CA GLU A 2 -16.17 18.09 -5.18
C GLU A 2 -15.47 16.78 -4.80
N ALA A 3 -14.42 16.90 -3.98
CA ALA A 3 -13.74 15.74 -3.41
C ALA A 3 -14.74 14.99 -2.52
N ASP A 4 -14.84 13.68 -2.71
CA ASP A 4 -15.70 12.82 -1.90
C ASP A 4 -14.82 12.19 -0.80
N PRO A 5 -14.80 12.74 0.42
CA PRO A 5 -13.95 12.24 1.51
C PRO A 5 -14.26 10.78 1.89
N GLN A 6 -15.37 10.20 1.41
CA GLN A 6 -15.69 8.78 1.62
C GLN A 6 -14.81 7.85 0.78
N LYS A 7 -14.17 8.33 -0.30
CA LYS A 7 -13.37 7.46 -1.18
C LYS A 7 -12.00 7.14 -0.61
N ALA A 8 -11.32 8.07 0.08
CA ALA A 8 -10.10 7.75 0.81
C ALA A 8 -10.32 6.69 1.91
N VAL A 9 -11.51 6.69 2.55
CA VAL A 9 -11.90 5.66 3.53
C VAL A 9 -11.94 4.26 2.90
N SER A 10 -12.17 4.16 1.58
CA SER A 10 -12.17 2.88 0.86
C SER A 10 -10.80 2.19 0.85
N LEU A 11 -9.71 2.88 1.22
CA LEU A 11 -8.38 2.30 1.38
C LEU A 11 -8.22 1.53 2.70
N LEU A 12 -9.05 1.84 3.70
CA LEU A 12 -8.94 1.24 5.03
C LEU A 12 -9.41 -0.22 5.04
N ARG A 13 -8.82 -1.00 5.95
CA ARG A 13 -9.19 -2.39 6.27
C ARG A 13 -9.12 -3.37 5.09
N LYS A 14 -8.50 -2.96 3.98
CA LYS A 14 -8.17 -3.81 2.84
C LYS A 14 -6.68 -4.17 2.86
N GLN A 15 -6.37 -5.32 2.30
CA GLN A 15 -5.00 -5.75 2.07
C GLN A 15 -4.55 -5.30 0.68
N TRP A 16 -3.55 -4.44 0.63
CA TRP A 16 -2.99 -3.89 -0.59
C TRP A 16 -1.65 -4.52 -0.90
N SER A 17 -1.49 -4.94 -2.15
CA SER A 17 -0.21 -5.26 -2.77
C SER A 17 0.44 -3.97 -3.26
N LEU A 18 1.72 -3.78 -2.94
CA LEU A 18 2.49 -2.57 -3.21
C LEU A 18 3.37 -2.72 -4.44
N TYR A 19 3.40 -1.67 -5.25
CA TYR A 19 4.24 -1.56 -6.44
C TYR A 19 4.86 -0.17 -6.52
N SER A 20 6.11 -0.10 -6.99
CA SER A 20 6.65 1.13 -7.54
C SER A 20 6.30 1.23 -9.03
N VAL A 21 6.07 2.45 -9.51
CA VAL A 21 5.70 2.74 -10.90
C VAL A 21 6.56 3.87 -11.44
N THR A 22 7.21 3.65 -12.59
CA THR A 22 7.94 4.74 -13.25
C THR A 22 6.98 5.86 -13.69
N PRO A 23 7.45 7.11 -13.88
CA PRO A 23 6.59 8.19 -14.38
C PRO A 23 5.82 7.77 -15.63
N LEU A 24 4.55 8.20 -15.72
CA LEU A 24 3.63 7.80 -16.77
C LEU A 24 3.65 8.82 -17.92
N TYR A 25 4.06 8.39 -19.11
CA TYR A 25 4.11 9.23 -20.31
C TYR A 25 2.71 9.69 -20.73
N ARG A 26 2.50 11.01 -20.79
CA ARG A 26 1.27 11.71 -21.20
C ARG A 26 0.00 11.29 -20.46
N PHE A 27 0.13 10.66 -19.30
CA PHE A 27 -1.00 10.44 -18.42
C PHE A 27 -1.51 11.80 -17.92
N SER A 28 -2.82 12.01 -17.93
CA SER A 28 -3.42 13.24 -17.39
C SER A 28 -4.74 12.93 -16.69
N GLY A 29 -4.90 13.50 -15.48
CA GLY A 29 -6.14 13.43 -14.70
C GLY A 29 -7.36 14.06 -15.40
N ALA A 30 -7.16 14.81 -16.49
CA ALA A 30 -8.27 15.34 -17.29
C ALA A 30 -9.01 14.26 -18.11
N HIS A 31 -8.36 13.13 -18.40
CA HIS A 31 -8.86 12.10 -19.32
C HIS A 31 -9.38 10.84 -18.63
N LEU A 32 -9.61 10.87 -17.30
CA LEU A 32 -10.00 9.71 -16.49
C LEU A 32 -11.23 8.97 -17.02
N LYS A 33 -12.25 9.69 -17.53
CA LYS A 33 -13.45 9.06 -18.11
C LYS A 33 -13.15 8.26 -19.39
N GLU A 34 -12.24 8.78 -20.20
CA GLU A 34 -11.82 8.12 -21.43
C GLU A 34 -10.93 6.90 -21.12
N TYR A 35 -10.02 7.04 -20.16
CA TYR A 35 -9.22 5.93 -19.65
C TYR A 35 -10.08 4.79 -19.10
N ALA A 36 -11.17 5.09 -18.37
CA ALA A 36 -12.12 4.10 -17.90
C ALA A 36 -12.75 3.31 -19.07
N ARG A 37 -13.18 4.01 -20.13
CA ARG A 37 -13.76 3.39 -21.33
C ARG A 37 -12.74 2.50 -22.07
N LEU A 38 -11.52 3.00 -22.26
CA LEU A 38 -10.45 2.28 -22.96
C LEU A 38 -9.99 1.03 -22.18
N LEU A 39 -9.79 1.15 -20.87
CA LEU A 39 -9.42 0.02 -20.02
C LEU A 39 -10.55 -1.02 -19.96
N GLY A 40 -11.82 -0.59 -19.90
CA GLY A 40 -12.96 -1.50 -19.95
C GLY A 40 -13.03 -2.30 -21.26
N ALA A 41 -12.83 -1.64 -22.40
CA ALA A 41 -12.75 -2.29 -23.70
C ALA A 41 -11.56 -3.26 -23.79
N PHE A 42 -10.41 -2.87 -23.26
CA PHE A 42 -9.22 -3.72 -23.21
C PHE A 42 -9.45 -4.99 -22.39
N ILE A 43 -10.02 -4.87 -21.17
CA ILE A 43 -10.32 -6.03 -20.31
C ILE A 43 -11.33 -6.96 -20.99
N ALA A 44 -12.36 -6.41 -21.65
CA ALA A 44 -13.33 -7.22 -22.39
C ALA A 44 -12.67 -8.02 -23.52
N ALA A 45 -11.76 -7.39 -24.26
CA ALA A 45 -11.01 -8.05 -25.33
C ALA A 45 -10.05 -9.13 -24.80
N GLU A 46 -9.33 -8.88 -23.71
CA GLU A 46 -8.41 -9.86 -23.11
C GLU A 46 -9.15 -11.08 -22.55
N LYS A 47 -10.32 -10.87 -21.93
CA LYS A 47 -11.18 -11.99 -21.48
C LYS A 47 -11.66 -12.86 -22.65
N GLN A 48 -11.96 -12.26 -23.82
CA GLN A 48 -12.37 -13.02 -25.01
C GLN A 48 -11.25 -13.85 -25.62
N LYS A 49 -9.99 -13.37 -25.57
CA LYS A 49 -8.83 -14.12 -26.07
C LYS A 49 -8.50 -15.37 -25.24
N GLY A 50 -8.87 -15.36 -23.95
CA GLY A 50 -8.62 -16.48 -23.01
C GLY A 50 -9.70 -17.56 -22.97
N LEU A 51 -10.84 -17.38 -23.66
CA LEU A 51 -11.96 -18.32 -23.65
C LEU A 51 -11.86 -19.31 -24.83
N ALA A 52 -11.13 -20.41 -24.61
CA ALA A 52 -11.37 -21.65 -25.35
C ALA A 52 -12.42 -22.48 -24.59
N VAL A 53 -13.67 -22.46 -25.08
CA VAL A 53 -14.79 -23.36 -24.73
C VAL A 53 -15.17 -23.40 -23.23
N GLY A 54 -16.21 -22.67 -22.84
CA GLY A 54 -16.88 -22.84 -21.54
C GLY A 54 -17.95 -21.79 -21.29
N GLU A 55 -19.20 -22.24 -21.15
CA GLU A 55 -20.41 -21.43 -21.00
C GLU A 55 -20.39 -20.49 -19.78
N GLY A 56 -20.78 -19.24 -20.02
CA GLY A 56 -21.04 -18.25 -18.98
C GLY A 56 -20.82 -16.83 -19.50
N VAL A 57 -21.90 -16.13 -19.85
CA VAL A 57 -21.85 -14.70 -20.21
C VAL A 57 -21.49 -13.91 -18.94
N ASP A 58 -20.20 -13.69 -18.72
CA ASP A 58 -19.73 -12.76 -17.69
C ASP A 58 -20.14 -11.34 -18.14
N LEU A 59 -21.22 -10.84 -17.55
CA LEU A 59 -21.75 -9.50 -17.83
C LEU A 59 -20.64 -8.48 -17.52
N GLY A 60 -20.28 -7.70 -18.55
CA GLY A 60 -19.04 -6.95 -18.63
C GLY A 60 -18.61 -6.20 -17.36
N VAL A 61 -17.29 -6.10 -17.18
CA VAL A 61 -16.67 -5.36 -16.08
C VAL A 61 -16.83 -3.86 -16.33
N GLN A 62 -17.41 -3.16 -15.36
CA GLN A 62 -17.47 -1.71 -15.35
C GLN A 62 -16.21 -1.16 -14.71
N VAL A 63 -15.57 -0.22 -15.39
CA VAL A 63 -14.34 0.42 -14.93
C VAL A 63 -14.64 1.86 -14.54
N THR A 64 -14.12 2.30 -13.41
CA THR A 64 -14.19 3.71 -13.00
C THR A 64 -12.80 4.22 -12.61
N PHE A 65 -12.55 5.47 -12.94
CA PHE A 65 -11.37 6.22 -12.50
C PHE A 65 -11.87 7.42 -11.70
N SER A 66 -11.33 7.62 -10.50
CA SER A 66 -11.65 8.74 -9.62
C SER A 66 -10.35 9.41 -9.16
N SER A 67 -10.33 10.74 -9.17
CA SER A 67 -9.27 11.51 -8.49
C SER A 67 -9.58 11.58 -6.99
N LEU A 68 -8.55 11.47 -6.16
CA LEU A 68 -8.58 11.60 -4.69
C LEU A 68 -7.66 12.75 -4.25
N PRO A 69 -8.09 14.01 -4.39
CA PRO A 69 -7.29 15.18 -4.00
C PRO A 69 -6.94 15.22 -2.52
N GLU A 70 -7.71 14.55 -1.66
CA GLU A 70 -7.50 14.48 -0.22
C GLU A 70 -6.25 13.66 0.18
N LEU A 71 -5.72 12.84 -0.72
CA LEU A 71 -4.47 12.10 -0.51
C LEU A 71 -3.25 12.82 -1.06
N ARG A 72 -3.40 14.07 -1.49
CA ARG A 72 -2.30 14.91 -1.95
C ARG A 72 -1.43 15.31 -0.75
N GLY A 73 -0.11 15.15 -0.85
CA GLY A 73 0.80 15.56 0.23
C GLY A 73 0.99 17.08 0.28
N GLY A 74 1.46 17.65 -0.84
CA GLY A 74 1.72 19.09 -1.02
C GLY A 74 0.96 19.72 -2.20
N HIS A 75 1.04 21.04 -2.36
CA HIS A 75 0.35 21.75 -3.46
C HIS A 75 0.97 21.46 -4.85
N ARG A 76 2.13 20.78 -4.92
CA ARG A 76 2.74 20.37 -6.19
C ARG A 76 2.50 18.90 -6.54
N ASP A 77 2.23 18.06 -5.54
CA ASP A 77 1.95 16.63 -5.77
C ASP A 77 0.79 16.40 -6.74
N GLN A 78 0.80 15.29 -7.47
CA GLN A 78 -0.35 14.89 -8.28
C GLN A 78 -1.43 14.30 -7.38
N PRO A 79 -2.73 14.59 -7.63
CA PRO A 79 -3.79 13.95 -6.87
C PRO A 79 -3.76 12.44 -7.10
N ALA A 80 -4.03 11.66 -6.05
CA ALA A 80 -4.07 10.21 -6.18
C ALA A 80 -5.19 9.79 -7.15
N VAL A 81 -4.99 8.68 -7.86
CA VAL A 81 -5.95 8.17 -8.84
C VAL A 81 -6.40 6.77 -8.43
N LEU A 82 -7.68 6.63 -8.12
CA LEU A 82 -8.33 5.37 -7.80
C LEU A 82 -8.96 4.76 -9.05
N VAL A 83 -8.59 3.53 -9.35
CA VAL A 83 -9.15 2.69 -10.42
C VAL A 83 -9.97 1.58 -9.78
N GLN A 84 -11.23 1.42 -10.17
CA GLN A 84 -12.10 0.37 -9.62
C GLN A 84 -12.74 -0.45 -10.75
N LEU A 85 -12.81 -1.75 -10.51
CA LEU A 85 -13.48 -2.70 -11.39
C LEU A 85 -14.67 -3.28 -10.63
N SER A 86 -15.86 -3.10 -11.19
CA SER A 86 -17.12 -3.63 -10.64
C SER A 86 -17.75 -4.62 -11.60
N SER A 87 -18.27 -5.71 -11.06
CA SER A 87 -19.04 -6.71 -11.82
C SER A 87 -20.53 -6.45 -11.64
N ARG A 88 -21.30 -6.61 -12.71
CA ARG A 88 -22.77 -6.60 -12.65
C ARG A 88 -23.29 -8.02 -12.45
N SER A 89 -24.15 -8.23 -11.45
CA SER A 89 -24.80 -9.52 -11.22
C SER A 89 -25.99 -9.73 -12.17
N SER A 90 -26.15 -10.93 -12.72
CA SER A 90 -27.26 -11.31 -13.61
C SER A 90 -28.57 -11.65 -12.89
N VAL A 91 -28.58 -11.68 -11.55
CA VAL A 91 -29.67 -12.30 -10.77
C VAL A 91 -30.91 -11.41 -10.67
N SER A 92 -30.82 -10.09 -10.89
CA SER A 92 -32.00 -9.27 -11.19
C SER A 92 -31.62 -7.93 -11.84
N PRO A 93 -32.32 -7.45 -12.89
CA PRO A 93 -32.12 -6.12 -13.45
C PRO A 93 -32.65 -4.99 -12.55
N LYS A 94 -33.22 -5.31 -11.37
CA LYS A 94 -33.80 -4.35 -10.42
C LYS A 94 -32.95 -4.11 -9.17
N SER A 95 -31.93 -4.92 -8.91
CA SER A 95 -30.94 -4.70 -7.86
C SER A 95 -29.64 -4.23 -8.50
N SER A 96 -29.37 -2.92 -8.44
CA SER A 96 -28.14 -2.27 -8.91
C SER A 96 -26.93 -2.59 -8.02
N ASP A 97 -26.78 -3.83 -7.55
CA ASP A 97 -25.64 -4.22 -6.72
C ASP A 97 -24.44 -4.48 -7.62
N GLU A 98 -23.77 -3.38 -7.99
CA GLU A 98 -22.42 -3.41 -8.55
C GLU A 98 -21.46 -3.93 -7.48
N LYS A 99 -20.92 -5.13 -7.69
CA LYS A 99 -19.95 -5.72 -6.76
C LYS A 99 -18.54 -5.31 -7.15
N LEU A 100 -17.84 -4.60 -6.27
CA LEU A 100 -16.43 -4.29 -6.43
C LEU A 100 -15.60 -5.60 -6.46
N VAL A 101 -14.92 -5.86 -7.57
CA VAL A 101 -14.09 -7.08 -7.76
C VAL A 101 -12.60 -6.81 -7.67
N TRP A 102 -12.16 -5.57 -7.93
CA TRP A 102 -10.77 -5.17 -7.85
C TRP A 102 -10.64 -3.65 -7.70
N SER A 103 -9.57 -3.19 -7.06
CA SER A 103 -9.23 -1.78 -6.92
C SER A 103 -7.72 -1.55 -7.02
N GLY A 104 -7.33 -0.45 -7.65
CA GLY A 104 -5.97 0.03 -7.73
C GLY A 104 -5.91 1.50 -7.34
N CYS A 105 -4.86 1.95 -6.69
CA CYS A 105 -4.69 3.36 -6.32
C CYS A 105 -3.26 3.82 -6.59
N PHE A 106 -3.11 4.81 -7.46
CA PHE A 106 -1.87 5.53 -7.69
C PHE A 106 -1.75 6.68 -6.71
N CYS A 107 -0.59 6.84 -6.09
CA CYS A 107 -0.33 7.86 -5.09
C CYS A 107 1.02 8.55 -5.36
N CYS A 108 1.08 9.84 -5.00
CA CYS A 108 2.30 10.62 -4.92
C CYS A 108 2.16 11.56 -3.71
N VAL A 109 2.64 11.12 -2.55
CA VAL A 109 2.54 11.92 -1.31
C VAL A 109 3.93 12.39 -0.93
N ALA A 110 4.13 13.72 -0.93
CA ALA A 110 5.40 14.38 -0.72
C ALA A 110 6.51 13.89 -1.68
N GLY A 111 6.17 13.73 -2.96
CA GLY A 111 7.10 13.29 -4.01
C GLY A 111 7.74 14.44 -4.79
N GLU A 112 7.71 15.66 -4.23
CA GLU A 112 8.05 16.91 -4.93
C GLU A 112 9.48 16.87 -5.49
N ASP A 113 10.46 16.45 -4.69
CA ASP A 113 11.88 16.36 -5.11
C ASP A 113 12.10 15.41 -6.31
N PHE A 114 11.34 14.32 -6.38
CA PHE A 114 11.41 13.41 -7.51
C PHE A 114 10.68 14.00 -8.73
N SER A 115 9.54 14.66 -8.53
CA SER A 115 8.76 15.27 -9.60
C SER A 115 9.50 16.41 -10.31
N GLU A 116 10.35 17.17 -9.62
CA GLU A 116 11.12 18.27 -10.24
C GLU A 116 12.14 17.79 -11.28
N ASN A 117 12.56 16.53 -11.19
CA ASN A 117 13.53 15.92 -12.10
C ASN A 117 12.86 15.17 -13.27
N VAL A 118 11.53 15.13 -13.31
CA VAL A 118 10.75 14.41 -14.33
C VAL A 118 10.39 15.35 -15.49
N PRO A 119 10.58 14.94 -16.76
CA PRO A 119 10.22 15.79 -17.90
C PRO A 119 8.72 16.11 -17.93
N GLU A 120 8.34 17.28 -18.51
CA GLU A 120 6.96 17.79 -18.50
C GLU A 120 5.91 16.84 -19.09
N ASP A 121 6.31 15.98 -20.04
CA ASP A 121 5.43 14.99 -20.67
C ASP A 121 5.08 13.82 -19.73
N PHE A 122 5.69 13.71 -18.55
CA PHE A 122 5.51 12.59 -17.64
C PHE A 122 4.80 12.98 -16.35
N THR A 123 3.86 12.15 -15.92
CA THR A 123 3.17 12.31 -14.65
C THR A 123 3.79 11.42 -13.57
N CYS A 124 4.15 12.02 -12.44
CA CYS A 124 4.76 11.33 -11.31
C CYS A 124 3.71 10.76 -10.34
N LEU A 125 3.52 9.44 -10.36
CA LEU A 125 2.67 8.68 -9.45
C LEU A 125 3.39 7.37 -9.03
N PRO A 126 4.45 7.47 -8.23
CA PRO A 126 5.44 6.41 -8.07
C PRO A 126 4.95 5.23 -7.23
N LEU A 127 3.92 5.42 -6.39
CA LEU A 127 3.37 4.36 -5.56
C LEU A 127 2.05 3.85 -6.15
N PHE A 128 1.93 2.53 -6.31
CA PHE A 128 0.68 1.89 -6.69
C PHE A 128 0.26 0.80 -5.70
N LEU A 129 -0.99 0.90 -5.24
CA LEU A 129 -1.65 -0.04 -4.34
C LEU A 129 -2.63 -0.89 -5.15
N ALA A 130 -2.61 -2.21 -5.03
CA ALA A 130 -3.58 -3.11 -5.68
C ALA A 130 -4.30 -4.01 -4.68
N ASN A 131 -5.62 -4.16 -4.83
CA ASN A 131 -6.44 -5.07 -4.05
C ASN A 131 -7.41 -5.83 -4.98
N GLY A 132 -7.39 -7.16 -4.93
CA GLY A 132 -8.23 -8.02 -5.77
C GLY A 132 -7.41 -9.13 -6.44
N ALA A 133 -8.01 -9.82 -7.40
CA ALA A 133 -7.36 -10.95 -8.08
C ALA A 133 -6.16 -10.50 -8.94
N GLU A 134 -5.08 -11.29 -8.91
CA GLU A 134 -3.84 -11.06 -9.67
C GLU A 134 -4.08 -11.02 -11.20
N SER A 135 -5.09 -11.74 -11.70
CA SER A 135 -5.45 -11.69 -13.13
C SER A 135 -5.90 -10.31 -13.58
N TYR A 136 -6.69 -9.60 -12.76
CA TYR A 136 -7.06 -8.21 -13.03
C TYR A 136 -5.87 -7.27 -12.91
N LEU A 137 -5.01 -7.48 -11.92
CA LEU A 137 -3.78 -6.70 -11.78
C LEU A 137 -2.90 -6.83 -13.03
N ALA A 138 -2.69 -8.04 -13.55
CA ALA A 138 -1.90 -8.27 -14.75
C ALA A 138 -2.49 -7.56 -15.98
N MET A 139 -3.82 -7.61 -16.16
CA MET A 139 -4.49 -6.90 -17.26
C MET A 139 -4.38 -5.38 -17.11
N VAL A 140 -4.67 -4.84 -15.93
CA VAL A 140 -4.60 -3.39 -15.67
C VAL A 140 -3.17 -2.90 -15.82
N GLY A 141 -2.20 -3.59 -15.20
CA GLY A 141 -0.77 -3.30 -15.35
C GLY A 141 -0.35 -3.31 -16.81
N SER A 142 -0.65 -4.39 -17.56
CA SER A 142 -0.31 -4.45 -18.99
C SER A 142 -0.92 -3.30 -19.80
N TRP A 143 -2.14 -2.87 -19.50
CA TRP A 143 -2.79 -1.77 -20.20
C TRP A 143 -2.07 -0.44 -19.92
N PHE A 144 -1.76 -0.15 -18.65
CA PHE A 144 -1.02 1.04 -18.26
C PHE A 144 0.36 1.09 -18.90
N GLN A 145 1.14 0.00 -18.83
CA GLN A 145 2.47 -0.05 -19.44
C GLN A 145 2.42 0.18 -20.96
N LYS A 146 1.42 -0.37 -21.67
CA LYS A 146 1.26 -0.18 -23.12
C LYS A 146 0.77 1.22 -23.50
N THR A 147 -0.02 1.85 -22.64
CA THR A 147 -0.71 3.11 -22.94
C THR A 147 0.10 4.34 -22.53
N PHE A 148 0.88 4.23 -21.46
CA PHE A 148 1.62 5.34 -20.85
C PHE A 148 3.12 5.06 -20.70
N ASP A 149 3.65 4.04 -21.38
CA ASP A 149 5.08 3.70 -21.39
C ASP A 149 5.72 3.72 -20.00
N CYS A 150 5.04 3.08 -19.04
CA CYS A 150 5.50 2.97 -17.66
C CYS A 150 5.83 1.52 -17.31
N HIS A 151 6.44 1.32 -16.14
CA HIS A 151 6.77 0.00 -15.63
C HIS A 151 6.36 -0.16 -14.17
N PHE A 152 5.83 -1.33 -13.82
CA PHE A 152 5.44 -1.69 -12.45
C PHE A 152 6.43 -2.68 -11.88
N CYS A 153 7.03 -2.34 -10.74
CA CYS A 153 7.88 -3.26 -9.98
C CYS A 153 7.25 -3.56 -8.63
N ARG A 154 7.26 -4.82 -8.19
CA ARG A 154 6.80 -5.16 -6.84
C ARG A 154 7.64 -4.40 -5.81
N LEU A 155 6.99 -3.69 -4.89
CA LEU A 155 7.68 -2.94 -3.84
C LEU A 155 7.93 -3.84 -2.64
N SER A 156 9.17 -4.28 -2.45
CA SER A 156 9.55 -5.05 -1.26
C SER A 156 9.93 -4.12 -0.11
N ILE A 157 9.63 -4.52 1.13
CA ILE A 157 9.96 -3.70 2.32
C ILE A 157 11.08 -4.41 3.08
N SER A 158 12.23 -3.74 3.23
CA SER A 158 13.37 -4.30 3.95
C SER A 158 13.09 -4.42 5.46
N PRO A 159 13.80 -5.31 6.19
CA PRO A 159 13.71 -5.39 7.65
C PRO A 159 14.05 -4.04 8.34
N LEU A 160 14.95 -3.27 7.75
CA LEU A 160 15.28 -1.91 8.19
C LEU A 160 14.04 -1.01 8.09
N ASN A 161 13.39 -0.97 6.93
CA ASN A 161 12.20 -0.14 6.72
C ASN A 161 11.01 -0.60 7.59
N LEU A 162 10.88 -1.90 7.85
CA LEU A 162 9.92 -2.42 8.82
C LEU A 162 10.20 -1.93 10.24
N SER A 163 11.47 -1.87 10.65
CA SER A 163 11.87 -1.34 11.96
C SER A 163 11.51 0.14 12.10
N TRP A 164 11.76 0.93 11.05
CA TRP A 164 11.31 2.31 10.95
C TRP A 164 9.79 2.43 11.08
N MET A 165 9.03 1.61 10.33
CA MET A 165 7.57 1.57 10.42
C MET A 165 7.09 1.26 11.84
N ALA A 166 7.73 0.30 12.53
CA ALA A 166 7.39 -0.04 13.91
C ALA A 166 7.56 1.15 14.85
N ALA A 167 8.70 1.84 14.80
CA ALA A 167 8.99 3.01 15.62
C ALA A 167 8.01 4.16 15.32
N MET A 168 7.90 4.56 14.05
CA MET A 168 7.05 5.69 13.63
C MET A 168 5.58 5.48 13.97
N TRP A 169 5.06 4.27 13.76
CA TRP A 169 3.65 3.98 14.03
C TRP A 169 3.36 3.80 15.52
N THR A 170 4.35 3.35 16.30
CA THR A 170 4.24 3.30 17.76
C THR A 170 4.17 4.70 18.36
N GLY A 171 4.91 5.67 17.81
CA GLY A 171 4.87 7.07 18.26
C GLY A 171 3.51 7.77 18.07
N CYS A 172 2.61 7.19 17.28
CA CYS A 172 1.29 7.76 17.01
C CYS A 172 0.33 7.62 18.20
N SER A 173 -0.39 8.69 18.54
CA SER A 173 -1.44 8.64 19.57
C SER A 173 -2.68 7.86 19.11
N VAL A 174 -2.95 6.72 19.74
CA VAL A 174 -4.10 5.86 19.43
C VAL A 174 -5.12 5.89 20.56
N GLU A 175 -6.37 5.52 20.27
CA GLU A 175 -7.43 5.32 21.27
C GLU A 175 -7.06 4.20 22.27
N LYS A 176 -7.65 4.27 23.48
CA LYS A 176 -7.35 3.40 24.64
C LYS A 176 -7.60 1.89 24.47
N ASN A 177 -8.08 1.44 23.30
CA ASN A 177 -8.39 0.04 22.97
C ASN A 177 -7.66 -0.42 21.70
N ALA A 178 -6.45 0.08 21.48
CA ALA A 178 -5.63 -0.24 20.32
C ALA A 178 -5.30 -1.75 20.25
N CYS A 179 -5.23 -2.31 19.04
CA CYS A 179 -4.72 -3.67 18.83
C CYS A 179 -3.24 -3.73 19.19
N ALA A 180 -2.79 -4.86 19.72
CA ALA A 180 -1.39 -5.11 20.08
C ALA A 180 -0.42 -4.80 18.93
N THR A 181 0.75 -4.28 19.31
CA THR A 181 1.89 -4.17 18.38
C THR A 181 2.47 -5.57 18.19
N GLU A 182 2.41 -6.09 16.97
CA GLU A 182 2.91 -7.41 16.60
C GLU A 182 4.11 -7.30 15.66
N LEU A 183 5.23 -7.90 16.06
CA LEU A 183 6.41 -8.10 15.23
C LEU A 183 6.50 -9.58 14.86
N LEU A 184 6.51 -9.88 13.56
CA LEU A 184 6.64 -11.24 13.05
C LEU A 184 8.04 -11.43 12.48
N PHE A 185 8.71 -12.48 12.94
CA PHE A 185 10.04 -12.88 12.50
C PHE A 185 9.98 -14.22 11.82
N SER A 186 10.78 -14.41 10.78
CA SER A 186 10.97 -15.69 10.11
C SER A 186 12.36 -16.22 10.37
N VAL A 187 12.47 -17.49 10.75
CA VAL A 187 13.74 -18.14 11.05
C VAL A 187 14.39 -18.63 9.74
N PRO A 188 15.57 -18.12 9.37
CA PRO A 188 16.23 -18.52 8.12
C PRO A 188 16.77 -19.96 8.18
N CYS A 189 17.02 -20.54 7.01
CA CYS A 189 17.76 -21.80 6.84
C CYS A 189 17.12 -23.05 7.46
N LEU A 190 15.80 -23.07 7.65
CA LEU A 190 15.05 -24.25 8.10
C LEU A 190 14.37 -24.98 6.93
N PRO A 191 14.25 -26.31 6.99
CA PRO A 191 13.54 -27.10 5.98
C PRO A 191 12.02 -26.85 5.99
N GLN A 192 11.48 -26.36 7.11
CA GLN A 192 10.08 -25.95 7.24
C GLN A 192 10.04 -24.50 7.72
N PRO A 193 9.10 -23.67 7.19
CA PRO A 193 8.97 -22.30 7.63
C PRO A 193 8.58 -22.26 9.11
N LEU A 194 9.39 -21.57 9.91
CA LEU A 194 9.12 -21.32 11.31
C LEU A 194 9.08 -19.81 11.51
N ASP A 195 7.92 -19.31 11.92
CA ASP A 195 7.73 -17.90 12.24
C ASP A 195 7.53 -17.73 13.75
N ILE A 196 8.09 -16.64 14.29
CA ILE A 196 7.98 -16.23 15.68
C ILE A 196 7.20 -14.93 15.71
N SER A 197 6.03 -14.95 16.35
CA SER A 197 5.24 -13.72 16.60
C SER A 197 5.54 -13.19 17.99
N TYR A 198 5.89 -11.91 18.06
CA TYR A 198 6.09 -11.17 19.29
C TYR A 198 5.05 -10.05 19.38
N ALA A 199 4.02 -10.28 20.21
CA ALA A 199 2.95 -9.33 20.48
C ALA A 199 3.22 -8.55 21.78
N ILE A 200 3.09 -7.24 21.71
CA ILE A 200 3.37 -6.27 22.79
C ILE A 200 2.12 -5.41 22.98
N HIS A 201 1.76 -5.14 24.24
CA HIS A 201 0.66 -4.24 24.54
C HIS A 201 0.99 -2.83 23.99
N PRO A 202 0.06 -2.12 23.32
CA PRO A 202 0.38 -0.85 22.65
C PRO A 202 0.92 0.22 23.60
N GLU A 203 0.41 0.27 24.82
CA GLU A 203 0.81 1.17 25.90
C GLU A 203 2.24 0.89 26.35
N ASP A 204 2.66 -0.37 26.44
CA ASP A 204 4.03 -0.74 26.80
C ASP A 204 5.00 -0.41 25.67
N ALA A 205 4.60 -0.68 24.42
CA ALA A 205 5.37 -0.30 23.23
C ALA A 205 5.53 1.22 23.16
N LYS A 206 4.46 1.99 23.42
CA LYS A 206 4.46 3.45 23.46
C LYS A 206 5.33 3.99 24.58
N ALA A 207 5.18 3.45 25.79
CA ALA A 207 5.98 3.85 26.95
C ALA A 207 7.47 3.62 26.69
N LEU A 208 7.84 2.48 26.10
CA LEU A 208 9.21 2.22 25.69
C LEU A 208 9.68 3.24 24.64
N TRP A 209 8.89 3.48 23.60
CA TRP A 209 9.23 4.46 22.57
C TRP A 209 9.45 5.88 23.16
N ASP A 210 8.60 6.29 24.10
CA ASP A 210 8.69 7.60 24.75
C ASP A 210 9.93 7.78 25.63
N THR A 211 10.53 6.69 26.09
CA THR A 211 11.83 6.75 26.79
C THR A 211 13.02 6.83 25.83
N VAL A 212 12.85 6.38 24.58
CA VAL A 212 13.89 6.34 23.56
C VAL A 212 13.92 7.65 22.77
N GLN A 213 12.75 8.17 22.40
CA GLN A 213 12.62 9.40 21.63
C GLN A 213 13.07 10.60 22.46
N LYS A 214 14.09 11.31 21.99
CA LYS A 214 14.63 12.49 22.68
C LYS A 214 13.91 13.77 22.27
N THR A 215 13.62 13.89 20.98
CA THR A 215 13.01 15.08 20.38
C THR A 215 11.70 14.71 19.70
N PRO A 216 10.55 15.23 20.14
CA PRO A 216 9.28 15.00 19.46
C PRO A 216 9.32 15.51 18.01
N GLY A 217 8.94 14.67 17.06
CA GLY A 217 8.78 15.04 15.64
C GLY A 217 9.99 14.76 14.76
N GLU A 218 11.16 14.53 15.34
CA GLU A 218 12.34 14.02 14.66
C GLU A 218 12.57 12.57 15.11
N ILE A 219 12.86 11.68 14.17
CA ILE A 219 13.13 10.27 14.45
C ILE A 219 14.44 9.93 13.78
N THR A 220 15.44 9.50 14.56
CA THR A 220 16.76 9.15 14.02
C THR A 220 16.95 7.63 13.92
N GLN A 221 17.91 7.21 13.08
CA GLN A 221 18.27 5.79 12.94
C GLN A 221 18.71 5.18 14.28
N GLU A 222 19.41 5.96 15.11
CA GLU A 222 19.89 5.52 16.42
C GLU A 222 18.72 5.27 17.38
N GLU A 223 17.71 6.13 17.38
CA GLU A 223 16.49 5.96 18.18
C GLU A 223 15.72 4.71 17.73
N VAL A 224 15.53 4.53 16.42
CA VAL A 224 14.88 3.31 15.89
C VAL A 224 15.65 2.05 16.28
N SER A 225 16.97 2.07 16.15
CA SER A 225 17.82 0.92 16.48
C SER A 225 17.75 0.61 17.98
N LEU A 226 17.86 1.62 18.85
CA LEU A 226 17.76 1.47 20.29
C LEU A 226 16.39 0.92 20.72
N TYR A 227 15.30 1.41 20.11
CA TYR A 227 13.96 0.90 20.38
C TYR A 227 13.84 -0.60 20.04
N MET A 228 14.29 -1.01 18.85
CA MET A 228 14.25 -2.41 18.44
C MET A 228 15.17 -3.28 19.31
N ASP A 229 16.35 -2.80 19.67
CA ASP A 229 17.30 -3.53 20.53
C ASP A 229 16.75 -3.75 21.95
N CYS A 230 16.02 -2.76 22.50
CA CYS A 230 15.30 -2.92 23.76
C CYS A 230 14.24 -4.03 23.68
N LEU A 231 13.46 -4.06 22.60
CA LEU A 231 12.46 -5.11 22.36
C LEU A 231 13.09 -6.49 22.20
N TYR A 232 14.19 -6.59 21.46
CA TYR A 232 14.92 -7.85 21.26
C TYR A 232 15.56 -8.34 22.56
N SER A 233 16.13 -7.42 23.34
CA SER A 233 16.72 -7.72 24.64
C SER A 233 15.68 -8.21 25.64
N HIS A 234 14.49 -7.58 25.67
CA HIS A 234 13.36 -8.03 26.47
C HIS A 234 12.94 -9.46 26.07
N PHE A 235 12.72 -9.71 24.77
CA PHE A 235 12.34 -11.04 24.29
C PHE A 235 13.38 -12.11 24.65
N HIS A 236 14.67 -11.83 24.42
CA HIS A 236 15.75 -12.74 24.78
C HIS A 236 15.81 -13.01 26.29
N ARG A 237 15.61 -11.98 27.13
CA ARG A 237 15.63 -12.14 28.59
C ARG A 237 14.61 -13.19 29.06
N HIS A 238 13.41 -13.19 28.48
CA HIS A 238 12.30 -14.07 28.87
C HIS A 238 12.33 -15.43 28.16
N PHE A 239 12.63 -15.47 26.86
CA PHE A 239 12.48 -16.68 26.04
C PHE A 239 13.81 -17.33 25.65
N LYS A 240 14.95 -16.68 25.90
CA LYS A 240 16.29 -17.14 25.50
C LYS A 240 16.46 -17.36 24.00
N ILE A 241 15.69 -16.61 23.20
CA ILE A 241 15.76 -16.62 21.73
C ILE A 241 16.32 -15.28 21.26
N HIS A 242 17.34 -15.33 20.40
CA HIS A 242 17.91 -14.15 19.76
C HIS A 242 17.14 -13.77 18.50
N LEU A 243 16.17 -12.85 18.62
CA LEU A 243 15.43 -12.35 17.45
C LEU A 243 16.33 -11.66 16.42
N SER A 244 17.47 -11.10 16.84
CA SER A 244 18.47 -10.53 15.94
C SER A 244 19.11 -11.55 14.99
N ALA A 245 19.04 -12.86 15.29
CA ALA A 245 19.46 -13.93 14.40
C ALA A 245 18.37 -14.38 13.41
N THR A 246 17.18 -13.77 13.49
CA THR A 246 16.04 -14.04 12.61
C THR A 246 15.76 -12.83 11.71
N LYS A 247 14.84 -12.96 10.76
CA LYS A 247 14.47 -11.87 9.87
C LYS A 247 13.12 -11.28 10.25
N LEU A 248 13.06 -9.99 10.58
CA LEU A 248 11.79 -9.26 10.70
C LEU A 248 11.08 -9.24 9.33
N VAL A 249 9.89 -9.82 9.25
CA VAL A 249 9.14 -9.96 8.00
C VAL A 249 7.81 -9.20 8.00
N LYS A 250 7.23 -8.90 9.16
CA LYS A 250 6.00 -8.12 9.26
C LYS A 250 5.94 -7.31 10.55
N VAL A 251 5.35 -6.13 10.45
CA VAL A 251 5.04 -5.24 11.57
C VAL A 251 3.55 -4.91 11.50
N SER A 252 2.85 -5.06 12.61
CA SER A 252 1.46 -4.64 12.76
C SER A 252 1.31 -3.78 13.99
N THR A 253 0.68 -2.63 13.84
CA THR A 253 0.27 -1.76 14.94
C THR A 253 -1.21 -1.45 14.78
N ALA A 254 -1.77 -0.61 15.66
CA ALA A 254 -3.12 -0.10 15.46
C ALA A 254 -3.25 0.90 14.29
N ILE A 255 -2.13 1.35 13.71
CA ILE A 255 -2.11 2.30 12.58
C ILE A 255 -2.19 1.58 11.24
N ALA A 256 -1.30 0.60 11.05
CA ALA A 256 -1.16 -0.16 9.82
C ALA A 256 -0.47 -1.51 10.08
N SER A 257 -0.53 -2.40 9.09
CA SER A 257 0.22 -3.66 9.08
C SER A 257 0.96 -3.79 7.77
N ALA A 258 2.28 -3.92 7.79
CA ALA A 258 3.13 -4.09 6.61
C ALA A 258 3.94 -5.38 6.67
N HIS A 259 4.15 -5.98 5.51
CA HIS A 259 4.95 -7.19 5.33
C HIS A 259 6.04 -6.95 4.29
N CYS A 260 7.19 -7.59 4.48
CA CYS A 260 8.37 -7.48 3.60
C CYS A 260 8.10 -7.85 2.13
N ASN A 261 7.03 -8.59 1.83
CA ASN A 261 6.63 -8.98 0.48
C ASN A 261 5.85 -7.87 -0.26
N GLY A 262 5.78 -6.67 0.31
CA GLY A 262 5.04 -5.56 -0.28
C GLY A 262 3.55 -5.67 -0.06
N THR A 263 3.12 -6.14 1.11
CA THR A 263 1.71 -6.15 1.47
C THR A 263 1.47 -5.16 2.60
N ILE A 264 0.40 -4.37 2.52
CA ILE A 264 0.01 -3.42 3.57
C ILE A 264 -1.49 -3.44 3.86
N LYS A 265 -1.86 -3.14 5.11
CA LYS A 265 -3.23 -2.84 5.54
C LYS A 265 -3.23 -1.52 6.28
N PHE A 266 -4.11 -0.61 5.91
CA PHE A 266 -4.33 0.66 6.64
C PHE A 266 -5.48 0.48 7.62
N LEU A 267 -5.30 0.89 8.88
CA LEU A 267 -6.29 0.69 9.94
C LEU A 267 -6.88 2.00 10.45
N GLN A 268 -6.08 3.08 10.45
CA GLN A 268 -6.47 4.41 10.92
C GLN A 268 -6.41 5.44 9.79
N SER A 269 -7.53 6.12 9.49
CA SER A 269 -7.59 7.16 8.45
C SER A 269 -6.71 8.37 8.76
N LYS A 270 -6.66 8.79 10.03
CA LYS A 270 -5.90 9.96 10.49
C LYS A 270 -4.42 9.90 10.08
N TYR A 271 -3.85 8.70 10.04
CA TYR A 271 -2.42 8.48 9.77
C TYR A 271 -2.14 8.06 8.33
N LEU A 272 -3.18 7.88 7.51
CA LEU A 272 -3.04 7.41 6.13
C LEU A 272 -2.07 8.28 5.30
N PRO A 273 -2.11 9.63 5.32
CA PRO A 273 -1.16 10.44 4.57
C PRO A 273 0.30 10.19 4.98
N GLY A 274 0.57 10.06 6.28
CA GLY A 274 1.91 9.80 6.79
C GLY A 274 2.44 8.43 6.38
N VAL A 275 1.59 7.40 6.41
CA VAL A 275 1.96 6.06 5.91
C VAL A 275 2.20 6.10 4.39
N LEU A 276 1.34 6.77 3.62
CA LEU A 276 1.52 6.89 2.17
C LEU A 276 2.77 7.67 1.78
N LYS A 277 3.15 8.71 2.54
CA LYS A 277 4.41 9.45 2.36
C LYS A 277 5.60 8.48 2.43
N LEU A 278 5.71 7.72 3.52
CA LEU A 278 6.78 6.74 3.68
C LEU A 278 6.83 5.72 2.53
N LEU A 279 5.68 5.17 2.13
CA LEU A 279 5.62 4.22 1.02
C LEU A 279 6.00 4.86 -0.32
N THR A 280 5.68 6.14 -0.51
CA THR A 280 6.06 6.92 -1.70
C THR A 280 7.58 7.08 -1.76
N GLU A 281 8.22 7.44 -0.64
CA GLU A 281 9.69 7.52 -0.53
C GLU A 281 10.35 6.17 -0.86
N LEU A 282 9.81 5.06 -0.33
CA LEU A 282 10.29 3.72 -0.65
C LEU A 282 10.12 3.37 -2.14
N ALA A 283 9.00 3.75 -2.74
CA ALA A 283 8.74 3.50 -4.15
C ALA A 283 9.70 4.30 -5.05
N ILE A 284 9.94 5.57 -4.72
CA ILE A 284 10.90 6.44 -5.43
C ILE A 284 12.31 5.87 -5.34
N SER A 285 12.75 5.47 -4.13
CA SER A 285 14.07 4.88 -3.92
C SER A 285 14.30 3.58 -4.70
N GLN A 286 13.24 2.86 -5.08
CA GLN A 286 13.35 1.65 -5.92
C GLN A 286 13.39 1.98 -7.42
N ILE A 287 12.92 3.16 -7.83
CA ILE A 287 12.93 3.61 -9.22
C ILE A 287 14.30 4.21 -9.61
N GLN A 288 14.96 4.88 -8.65
CA GLN A 288 16.31 5.44 -8.78
C GLN A 288 17.39 4.34 -8.79
#